data_AF-T0ZRM6-F1
#
_entry.id   AF-T0ZRM6-F1
#
_cell.length_a   1.000
_cell.length_b   1.000
_cell.length_c   1.000
_cell.angle_alpha   90.00
_cell.angle_beta   90.00
_cell.angle_gamma   90.00
#
_symmetry.space_group_name_H-M   'P 1'
#
loop_
_entity.id
_entity.type
_entity.pdbx_description
1 polymer ?
#
loop_
_entity_poly.entity_id
_entity_poly.type
_entity_poly.pdbx_seq_one_letter_code
_entity_poly.pdbx_strand_id
1 'polypeptide(L)'
;MGELSEFLSINKTAVKEHMDSLERMGYVRGFFQKEKSGRPSKHYEITDKGIELFPKKYAELSTILLDEIQKTLGQDQLNGILAKVADRMVHQAGFSEENDRGNSREEKVSRLRGFVQALNRMGYYARMEVEGDTVRIIRHNCIFYELARTNSTV
;
A
#
# COMPACT_ATOMS: atom_id res chain seq x y z
N MET A 1 -10.62 30.89 -5.46
CA MET A 1 -11.80 30.97 -6.36
C MET A 1 -11.52 31.65 -7.69
N GLY A 2 -10.92 32.86 -7.70
CA GLY A 2 -10.58 33.55 -8.96
C GLY A 2 -9.62 32.74 -9.83
N GLU A 3 -8.51 32.29 -9.26
CA GLU A 3 -7.51 31.45 -9.95
C GLU A 3 -8.12 30.16 -10.52
N LEU A 4 -8.93 29.44 -9.73
CA LEU A 4 -9.61 28.22 -10.20
C LEU A 4 -10.61 28.52 -11.33
N SER A 5 -11.30 29.65 -11.28
CA SER A 5 -12.25 30.07 -12.32
C SER A 5 -11.54 30.34 -13.64
N GLU A 6 -10.38 30.99 -13.59
CA GLU A 6 -9.52 31.24 -14.75
C GLU A 6 -8.91 29.94 -15.29
N PHE A 7 -8.31 29.12 -14.43
CA PHE A 7 -7.68 27.86 -14.81
C PHE A 7 -8.66 26.86 -15.44
N LEU A 8 -9.84 26.72 -14.84
CA LEU A 8 -10.88 25.80 -15.32
C LEU A 8 -11.75 26.39 -16.43
N SER A 9 -11.58 27.68 -16.77
CA SER A 9 -12.41 28.40 -17.74
C SER A 9 -13.91 28.30 -17.46
N ILE A 10 -14.30 28.34 -16.18
CA ILE A 10 -15.69 28.33 -15.71
C ILE A 10 -15.94 29.51 -14.76
N ASN A 11 -17.19 29.89 -14.56
CA ASN A 11 -17.52 31.00 -13.66
C ASN A 11 -17.30 30.63 -12.17
N LYS A 12 -17.16 31.65 -11.31
CA LYS A 12 -16.89 31.47 -9.86
C LYS A 12 -17.99 30.70 -9.12
N THR A 13 -19.25 30.78 -9.56
CA THR A 13 -20.36 30.03 -8.96
C THR A 13 -20.21 28.54 -9.23
N ALA A 14 -19.89 28.16 -10.47
CA ALA A 14 -19.62 26.77 -10.84
C ALA A 14 -18.41 26.20 -10.08
N VAL A 15 -17.31 26.97 -9.96
CA VAL A 15 -16.16 26.57 -9.11
C VAL A 15 -16.62 26.30 -7.67
N LYS A 16 -17.42 27.21 -7.10
CA LYS A 16 -17.92 27.06 -5.73
C LYS A 16 -18.75 25.78 -5.56
N GLU A 17 -19.69 25.51 -6.47
CA GLU A 17 -20.50 24.29 -6.44
C GLU A 17 -19.65 23.02 -6.51
N HIS A 18 -18.64 22.98 -7.40
CA HIS A 18 -17.72 21.85 -7.48
C HIS A 18 -16.90 21.68 -6.20
N MET A 19 -16.36 22.77 -5.66
CA MET A 19 -15.56 22.71 -4.44
C MET A 19 -16.40 22.31 -3.22
N ASP A 20 -17.62 22.82 -3.08
CA ASP A 20 -18.53 22.45 -2.00
C ASP A 20 -18.92 20.96 -2.09
N SER A 21 -19.06 20.42 -3.31
CA SER A 21 -19.28 18.99 -3.53
C SER A 21 -18.06 18.14 -3.15
N LEU A 22 -16.86 18.52 -3.60
CA LEU A 22 -15.61 17.82 -3.26
C LEU A 22 -15.31 17.88 -1.77
N GLU A 23 -15.58 19.00 -1.12
CA GLU A 23 -15.42 19.19 0.33
C GLU A 23 -16.40 18.31 1.10
N ARG A 24 -17.68 18.24 0.67
CA ARG A 24 -18.69 17.33 1.25
C ARG A 24 -18.32 15.86 1.09
N MET A 25 -17.69 15.48 -0.01
CA MET A 25 -17.19 14.11 -0.22
C MET A 25 -15.88 13.83 0.55
N GLY A 26 -15.26 14.86 1.13
CA GLY A 26 -14.02 14.77 1.88
C GLY A 26 -12.78 14.59 1.00
N TYR A 27 -12.82 15.02 -0.27
CA TYR A 27 -11.67 14.97 -1.17
C TYR A 27 -10.79 16.21 -1.08
N VAL A 28 -11.39 17.36 -0.77
CA VAL A 28 -10.68 18.60 -0.50
C VAL A 28 -11.08 19.16 0.87
N ARG A 29 -10.21 19.99 1.46
CA ARG A 29 -10.50 20.76 2.67
C ARG A 29 -10.31 22.25 2.38
N GLY A 30 -11.32 23.04 2.72
CA GLY A 30 -11.24 24.50 2.66
C GLY A 30 -10.54 25.08 3.88
N PHE A 31 -9.69 26.07 3.67
CA PHE A 31 -9.09 26.87 4.75
C PHE A 31 -9.06 28.35 4.35
N PHE A 32 -9.03 29.23 5.35
CA PHE A 32 -8.91 30.67 5.12
C PHE A 32 -7.48 31.11 5.33
N GLN A 33 -6.89 31.75 4.31
CA GLN A 33 -5.58 32.35 4.42
C GLN A 33 -5.75 33.84 4.70
N LYS A 34 -5.08 34.34 5.74
CA LYS A 34 -4.97 35.78 5.98
C LYS A 34 -4.02 36.36 4.96
N GLU A 35 -4.52 37.26 4.12
CA GLU A 35 -3.69 38.07 3.23
C GLU A 35 -3.10 39.27 3.98
N LYS A 36 -1.94 39.77 3.53
CA LYS A 36 -1.24 40.92 4.13
C LYS A 36 -2.07 42.22 4.07
N SER A 37 -3.04 42.29 3.17
CA SER A 37 -4.03 43.36 3.06
C SER A 37 -5.30 42.78 2.42
N GLY A 38 -6.48 43.11 2.95
CA GLY A 38 -7.77 42.66 2.41
C GLY A 38 -8.52 41.61 3.24
N ARG A 39 -9.67 41.17 2.71
CA ARG A 39 -10.52 40.14 3.34
C ARG A 39 -9.87 38.76 3.15
N PRO A 40 -9.82 37.89 4.18
CA PRO A 40 -9.31 36.53 4.03
C PRO A 40 -9.98 35.79 2.87
N SER A 41 -9.16 35.16 2.04
CA SER A 41 -9.58 34.36 0.89
C SER A 41 -9.72 32.88 1.29
N LYS A 42 -10.71 32.18 0.71
CA LYS A 42 -10.89 30.74 0.90
C LYS A 42 -10.02 29.99 -0.11
N HIS A 43 -9.10 29.19 0.40
CA HIS A 43 -8.25 28.26 -0.32
C HIS A 43 -8.72 26.83 -0.10
N TYR A 44 -8.26 25.93 -0.95
CA TYR A 44 -8.54 24.51 -0.87
C TYR A 44 -7.24 23.73 -0.97
N GLU A 45 -7.15 22.65 -0.21
CA GLU A 45 -6.09 21.65 -0.32
C GLU A 45 -6.72 20.27 -0.54
N ILE A 46 -5.99 19.42 -1.25
CA ILE A 46 -6.42 18.03 -1.47
C ILE A 46 -6.12 17.24 -0.20
N THR A 47 -7.10 16.48 0.27
CA THR A 47 -6.94 15.58 1.42
C THR A 47 -6.26 14.27 1.00
N ASP A 48 -5.83 13.45 1.95
CA ASP A 48 -5.31 12.10 1.66
C ASP A 48 -6.33 11.28 0.85
N LYS A 49 -7.62 11.35 1.21
CA LYS A 49 -8.70 10.69 0.46
C LYS A 49 -8.82 11.22 -0.97
N GLY A 50 -8.59 12.51 -1.20
CA GLY A 50 -8.57 13.11 -2.53
C GLY A 50 -7.35 12.69 -3.34
N ILE A 51 -6.18 12.57 -2.70
CA ILE A 51 -4.95 12.08 -3.32
C ILE A 51 -5.13 10.64 -3.84
N GLU A 52 -5.95 9.83 -3.19
CA GLU A 52 -6.27 8.47 -3.64
C GLU A 52 -7.10 8.39 -4.92
N LEU A 53 -7.72 9.48 -5.38
CA LEU A 53 -8.43 9.51 -6.66
C LEU A 53 -7.50 9.57 -7.88
N PHE A 54 -6.27 10.03 -7.69
CA PHE A 54 -5.33 10.17 -8.80
C PHE A 54 -4.76 8.80 -9.22
N PRO A 55 -4.50 8.58 -10.51
CA PRO A 55 -3.88 7.35 -10.99
C PRO A 55 -2.59 7.04 -10.24
N LYS A 56 -2.48 5.83 -9.69
CA LYS A 56 -1.28 5.35 -9.00
C LYS A 56 -0.46 4.48 -9.93
N LYS A 57 0.81 4.81 -10.12
CA LYS A 57 1.75 4.05 -10.96
C LYS A 57 2.71 3.17 -10.15
N TYR A 58 2.35 2.79 -8.93
CA TYR A 58 3.24 2.02 -8.05
C TYR A 58 3.62 0.66 -8.64
N ALA A 59 2.68 -0.08 -9.23
CA ALA A 59 2.98 -1.37 -9.86
C ALA A 59 3.92 -1.24 -11.07
N GLU A 60 3.74 -0.19 -11.89
CA GLU A 60 4.61 0.13 -13.03
C GLU A 60 6.02 0.49 -12.54
N LEU A 61 6.12 1.39 -11.56
CA LEU A 61 7.39 1.78 -10.95
C LEU A 61 8.13 0.59 -10.34
N SER A 62 7.43 -0.26 -9.58
CA SER A 62 8.01 -1.45 -8.97
C SER A 62 8.49 -2.46 -10.01
N THR A 63 7.76 -2.64 -11.11
CA THR A 63 8.18 -3.52 -12.22
C THR A 63 9.48 -3.02 -12.85
N ILE A 64 9.55 -1.72 -13.17
CA ILE A 64 10.77 -1.11 -13.73
C ILE A 64 11.94 -1.27 -12.74
N LEU A 65 11.70 -1.06 -11.44
CA LEU A 65 12.73 -1.20 -10.43
C LEU A 65 13.27 -2.62 -10.33
N LEU A 66 12.39 -3.64 -10.33
CA LEU A 66 12.80 -5.05 -10.26
C LEU A 66 13.63 -5.44 -11.49
N ASP A 67 13.20 -5.01 -12.68
CA ASP A 67 13.90 -5.26 -13.94
C ASP A 67 15.29 -4.61 -13.95
N GLU A 68 15.42 -3.35 -13.54
CA GLU A 68 16.71 -2.67 -13.46
C GLU A 68 17.65 -3.28 -12.40
N ILE A 69 17.12 -3.73 -11.27
CA ILE A 69 17.91 -4.47 -10.27
C ILE A 69 18.39 -5.80 -10.87
N GLN A 70 17.52 -6.54 -11.55
CA GLN A 70 17.88 -7.82 -12.19
C GLN A 70 18.98 -7.64 -13.23
N LYS A 71 18.84 -6.64 -14.12
CA LYS A 71 19.84 -6.31 -15.15
C LYS A 71 21.18 -5.91 -14.57
N THR A 72 21.16 -5.15 -13.46
CA THR A 72 22.39 -4.58 -12.87
C THR A 72 23.12 -5.58 -11.98
N LEU A 73 22.39 -6.37 -11.19
CA LEU A 73 22.94 -7.20 -10.11
C LEU A 73 22.80 -8.72 -10.36
N GLY A 74 22.00 -9.11 -11.35
CA GLY A 74 21.67 -10.50 -11.64
C GLY A 74 20.55 -11.07 -10.75
N GLN A 75 20.03 -12.23 -11.16
CA GLN A 75 18.88 -12.88 -10.53
C GLN A 75 19.14 -13.27 -9.07
N ASP A 76 20.32 -13.79 -8.74
CA ASP A 76 20.64 -14.26 -7.39
C ASP A 76 20.61 -13.13 -6.36
N GLN A 77 21.14 -11.96 -6.72
CA GLN A 77 21.12 -10.79 -5.85
C GLN A 77 19.70 -10.23 -5.71
N LEU A 78 18.92 -10.21 -6.80
CA LEU A 78 17.51 -9.82 -6.74
C LEU A 78 16.72 -10.72 -5.79
N ASN A 79 16.87 -12.05 -5.90
CA ASN A 79 16.25 -13.01 -4.99
C ASN A 79 16.65 -12.76 -3.53
N GLY A 80 17.92 -12.46 -3.28
CA GLY A 80 18.41 -12.10 -1.95
C GLY A 80 17.79 -10.81 -1.39
N ILE A 81 17.55 -9.81 -2.25
CA ILE A 81 16.86 -8.57 -1.86
C ILE A 81 15.38 -8.87 -1.56
N LEU A 82 14.70 -9.62 -2.43
CA LEU A 82 13.28 -9.99 -2.25
C LEU A 82 13.07 -10.80 -0.96
N ALA A 83 14.00 -11.71 -0.62
CA ALA A 83 13.96 -12.44 0.64
C ALA A 83 14.03 -11.50 1.86
N LYS A 84 14.94 -10.52 1.84
CA LYS A 84 15.04 -9.50 2.91
C LYS A 84 13.82 -8.60 2.98
N VAL A 85 13.21 -8.27 1.85
CA VAL A 85 11.95 -7.52 1.81
C VAL A 85 10.84 -8.34 2.44
N ALA A 86 10.67 -9.62 2.06
CA ALA A 86 9.66 -10.51 2.61
C ALA A 86 9.81 -10.67 4.14
N ASP A 87 11.04 -10.88 4.60
CA ASP A 87 11.36 -10.97 6.03
C ASP A 87 10.93 -9.70 6.78
N ARG A 88 11.35 -8.52 6.29
CA ARG A 88 11.00 -7.23 6.90
C ARG A 88 9.49 -7.00 6.94
N MET A 89 8.75 -7.38 5.90
CA MET A 89 7.29 -7.23 5.84
C MET A 89 6.58 -8.12 6.86
N VAL A 90 7.02 -9.37 6.99
CA VAL A 90 6.45 -10.31 7.96
C VAL A 90 6.78 -9.91 9.40
N HIS A 91 7.99 -9.38 9.64
CA HIS A 91 8.38 -8.76 10.90
C HIS A 91 7.52 -7.54 11.26
N GLN A 92 7.28 -6.63 10.33
CA GLN A 92 6.38 -5.48 10.54
C GLN A 92 4.93 -5.93 10.79
N ALA A 93 4.54 -7.06 10.21
CA ALA A 93 3.26 -7.72 10.50
C ALA A 93 3.28 -8.51 11.83
N GLY A 94 4.31 -8.38 12.68
CA GLY A 94 4.35 -8.93 14.03
C GLY A 94 4.69 -10.42 14.13
N PHE A 95 5.41 -10.97 13.14
CA PHE A 95 6.01 -12.31 13.24
C PHE A 95 7.53 -12.18 13.35
N SER A 96 8.12 -12.77 14.38
CA SER A 96 9.58 -12.79 14.59
C SER A 96 10.03 -14.22 14.83
N GLU A 97 11.18 -14.57 14.26
CA GLU A 97 11.83 -15.87 14.48
C GLU A 97 12.59 -15.94 15.82
N GLU A 98 12.72 -14.83 16.56
CA GLU A 98 13.66 -14.72 17.69
C GLU A 98 13.34 -15.56 18.94
N ASN A 99 12.17 -16.20 19.01
CA ASN A 99 11.75 -17.00 20.19
C ASN A 99 12.05 -18.51 20.07
N ASP A 100 12.95 -18.91 19.16
CA ASP A 100 13.17 -20.30 18.73
C ASP A 100 14.14 -21.08 19.64
N ARG A 101 13.69 -21.52 20.81
CA ARG A 101 14.43 -22.51 21.64
C ARG A 101 13.77 -23.89 21.69
N GLY A 102 12.58 -24.01 21.11
CA GLY A 102 11.75 -25.21 21.16
C GLY A 102 11.76 -26.00 19.86
N ASN A 103 12.18 -27.26 19.90
CA ASN A 103 12.27 -28.15 18.74
C ASN A 103 11.07 -29.11 18.60
N SER A 104 10.08 -29.03 19.48
CA SER A 104 8.93 -29.94 19.45
C SER A 104 8.03 -29.68 18.23
N ARG A 105 7.24 -30.69 17.86
CA ARG A 105 6.28 -30.58 16.77
C ARG A 105 5.23 -29.50 17.07
N GLU A 106 4.77 -29.45 18.30
CA GLU A 106 3.73 -28.54 18.78
C GLU A 106 4.21 -27.08 18.67
N GLU A 107 5.45 -26.81 19.05
CA GLU A 107 6.08 -25.48 18.93
C GLU A 107 6.23 -25.06 17.46
N LYS A 108 6.68 -25.97 16.59
CA LYS A 108 6.77 -25.72 15.14
C LYS A 108 5.41 -25.40 14.53
N VAL A 109 4.37 -26.16 14.87
CA VAL A 109 3.00 -25.91 14.40
C VAL A 109 2.48 -24.57 14.94
N SER A 110 2.76 -24.25 16.21
CA SER A 110 2.38 -22.96 16.80
C SER A 110 3.04 -21.78 16.08
N ARG A 111 4.33 -21.89 15.72
CA ARG A 111 5.05 -20.90 14.92
C ARG A 111 4.40 -20.69 13.56
N LEU A 112 4.06 -21.76 12.85
CA LEU A 112 3.36 -21.66 11.56
C LEU A 112 1.98 -21.00 11.69
N ARG A 113 1.28 -21.18 12.81
CA ARG A 113 0.05 -20.40 13.10
C ARG A 113 0.35 -18.91 13.26
N GLY A 114 1.41 -18.55 13.97
CA GLY A 114 1.86 -17.16 14.09
C GLY A 114 2.17 -16.52 12.74
N PHE A 115 2.83 -17.27 11.85
CA PHE A 115 3.11 -16.83 10.48
C PHE A 115 1.82 -16.59 9.68
N VAL A 116 0.85 -17.51 9.75
CA VAL A 116 -0.46 -17.36 9.09
C VAL A 116 -1.22 -16.14 9.63
N GLN A 117 -1.13 -15.86 10.93
CA GLN A 117 -1.71 -14.64 11.50
C GLN A 117 -1.05 -13.37 10.96
N ALA A 118 0.28 -13.36 10.80
CA ALA A 118 0.98 -12.23 10.19
C ALA A 118 0.56 -12.02 8.73
N LEU A 119 0.43 -13.08 7.93
CA LEU A 119 -0.13 -13.00 6.58
C LEU A 119 -1.53 -12.35 6.59
N ASN A 120 -2.40 -12.78 7.51
CA ASN A 120 -3.75 -12.22 7.60
C ASN A 120 -3.75 -10.74 8.02
N ARG A 121 -2.84 -10.31 8.90
CA ARG A 121 -2.66 -8.88 9.25
C ARG A 121 -2.20 -8.03 8.07
N MET A 122 -1.46 -8.61 7.13
CA MET A 122 -1.08 -7.95 5.88
C MET A 122 -2.21 -7.89 4.84
N GLY A 123 -3.35 -8.54 5.08
CA GLY A 123 -4.50 -8.55 4.18
C GLY A 123 -4.64 -9.81 3.31
N TYR A 124 -3.85 -10.86 3.58
CA TYR A 124 -4.14 -12.17 3.00
C TYR A 124 -5.39 -12.78 3.65
N TYR A 125 -6.05 -13.67 2.91
CA TYR A 125 -6.99 -14.66 3.41
C TYR A 125 -6.28 -16.01 3.41
N ALA A 126 -5.54 -16.26 4.49
CA ALA A 126 -4.73 -17.44 4.68
C ALA A 126 -5.27 -18.34 5.80
N ARG A 127 -5.18 -19.65 5.58
CA ARG A 127 -5.53 -20.70 6.54
C ARG A 127 -4.46 -21.77 6.59
N MET A 128 -4.43 -22.52 7.68
CA MET A 128 -3.49 -23.61 7.90
C MET A 128 -4.25 -24.90 8.16
N GLU A 129 -3.86 -25.97 7.48
CA GLU A 129 -4.32 -27.34 7.71
C GLU A 129 -3.16 -28.17 8.24
N VAL A 130 -3.42 -29.04 9.21
CA VAL A 130 -2.43 -29.98 9.76
C VAL A 130 -2.99 -31.38 9.63
N GLU A 131 -2.33 -32.21 8.83
CA GLU A 131 -2.71 -33.60 8.57
C GLU A 131 -1.50 -34.50 8.82
N GLY A 132 -1.49 -35.22 9.94
CA GLY A 132 -0.30 -35.95 10.37
C GLY A 132 0.91 -35.01 10.42
N ASP A 133 2.01 -35.42 9.81
CA ASP A 133 3.25 -34.65 9.78
C ASP A 133 3.31 -33.61 8.64
N THR A 134 2.21 -33.44 7.91
CA THR A 134 2.09 -32.44 6.85
C THR A 134 1.36 -31.20 7.35
N VAL A 135 1.96 -30.04 7.15
CA VAL A 135 1.29 -28.74 7.34
C VAL A 135 1.10 -28.08 5.98
N ARG A 136 -0.13 -27.68 5.66
CA ARG A 136 -0.44 -26.90 4.45
C ARG A 136 -0.87 -25.49 4.85
N ILE A 137 -0.24 -24.50 4.23
CA ILE A 137 -0.67 -23.10 4.32
C ILE A 137 -1.32 -22.74 2.98
N ILE A 138 -2.59 -22.35 3.04
CA ILE A 138 -3.41 -22.07 1.86
C ILE A 138 -3.74 -20.59 1.88
N ARG A 139 -3.43 -19.88 0.78
CA ARG A 139 -3.73 -18.47 0.57
C ARG A 139 -4.78 -18.35 -0.54
N HIS A 140 -5.88 -17.66 -0.28
CA HIS A 140 -6.99 -17.51 -1.22
C HIS A 140 -6.94 -16.22 -2.05
N ASN A 141 -6.08 -15.27 -1.69
CA ASN A 141 -5.84 -14.04 -2.46
C ASN A 141 -4.34 -13.69 -2.47
N CYS A 142 -3.95 -12.77 -3.36
CA CYS A 142 -2.62 -12.17 -3.39
C CYS A 142 -2.75 -10.65 -3.22
N ILE A 143 -2.16 -10.11 -2.16
CA ILE A 143 -2.16 -8.66 -1.92
C ILE A 143 -1.20 -7.88 -2.85
N PHE A 144 -0.38 -8.58 -3.63
CA PHE A 144 0.54 -8.03 -4.63
C PHE A 144 0.20 -8.47 -6.06
N TYR A 145 -1.08 -8.78 -6.33
CA TYR A 145 -1.52 -9.43 -7.55
C TYR A 145 -1.00 -8.79 -8.84
N GLU A 146 -1.17 -7.47 -9.01
CA GLU A 146 -0.73 -6.78 -10.23
C GLU A 146 0.78 -6.88 -10.45
N LEU A 147 1.58 -6.77 -9.38
CA LEU A 147 3.03 -6.87 -9.46
C LEU A 147 3.46 -8.30 -9.80
N ALA A 148 2.89 -9.30 -9.13
CA ALA A 148 3.19 -10.71 -9.35
C ALA A 148 2.77 -11.19 -10.75
N ARG A 149 1.62 -10.71 -11.25
CA ARG A 149 1.14 -11.01 -12.61
C ARG A 149 2.07 -10.45 -13.67
N THR A 150 2.58 -9.24 -13.47
CA THR A 150 3.48 -8.55 -14.41
C THR A 150 4.89 -9.13 -14.42
N ASN A 151 5.32 -9.75 -13.32
CA ASN A 151 6.68 -10.27 -13.11
C ASN A 151 6.69 -11.80 -12.88
N SER A 152 5.89 -12.55 -13.65
CA SER A 152 5.72 -14.00 -13.46
C SER A 152 6.94 -14.87 -13.81
N THR A 153 7.96 -14.28 -14.43
CA THR A 153 9.20 -14.93 -14.86
C THR A 153 10.41 -14.59 -13.98
N VAL A 154 10.23 -13.70 -13.00
CA VAL A 154 11.26 -13.33 -12.02
C VAL A 154 11.24 -14.29 -10.85
#